data_AF-A0A1B6MS21-F1
#
_entry.id   AF-A0A1B6MS21-F1
#
_cell.length_a   1.000
_cell.length_b   1.000
_cell.length_c   1.000
_cell.angle_alpha   90.00
_cell.angle_beta   90.00
_cell.angle_gamma   90.00
#
_symmetry.space_group_name_H-M   'P 1'
#
loop_
_entity.id
_entity.type
_entity.pdbx_description
1 polymer ?
#
loop_
_entity_poly.entity_id
_entity_poly.type
_entity_poly.pdbx_seq_one_letter_code
_entity_poly.pdbx_strand_id
1 'polypeptide(L)'
;MYSLARYSFRRAVSLLRFGRCYSEIPDREKPVKFTTSEAVNWRAAFSRQGNIYDDTPDAQPYIVSISTGIFIVYFLLWREESDVDETFNITRSIYDRVEDLEEVQLKVQRKECLNRGKDVREIDIRLRELERVRLAKTGQSQSQ
;
A
#
# COMPACT_ATOMS: atom_id res chain seq x y z
N MET A 1 9.34 -41.02 27.21
CA MET A 1 8.66 -41.12 28.53
C MET A 1 9.48 -40.29 29.52
N TYR A 2 8.93 -39.15 29.92
CA TYR A 2 9.29 -38.23 31.02
C TYR A 2 10.75 -37.80 31.27
N SER A 3 11.02 -36.50 31.10
CA SER A 3 11.99 -35.78 31.93
C SER A 3 11.33 -34.49 32.45
N LEU A 4 10.44 -34.66 33.42
CA LEU A 4 9.92 -33.60 34.29
C LEU A 4 10.84 -33.53 35.51
N ALA A 5 11.84 -32.66 35.51
CA ALA A 5 12.68 -32.54 36.71
C ALA A 5 13.48 -31.23 36.79
N ARG A 6 12.90 -30.05 36.54
CA ARG A 6 13.48 -28.77 37.00
C ARG A 6 12.41 -27.73 37.33
N TYR A 7 11.61 -27.99 38.36
CA TYR A 7 10.87 -26.94 39.05
C TYR A 7 10.94 -27.18 40.55
N SER A 8 12.03 -26.70 41.16
CA SER A 8 12.16 -26.61 42.60
C SER A 8 12.68 -25.22 42.99
N PHE A 9 11.71 -24.40 43.39
CA PHE A 9 11.76 -23.63 44.62
C PHE A 9 12.96 -22.68 44.81
N ARG A 10 12.89 -21.52 44.17
CA ARG A 10 13.51 -20.29 44.68
C ARG A 10 12.41 -19.30 45.06
N ARG A 11 11.70 -19.61 46.15
CA ARG A 11 10.73 -18.72 46.78
C ARG A 11 11.28 -18.33 48.15
N ALA A 12 12.20 -17.36 48.18
CA ALA A 12 12.58 -16.62 49.37
C ALA A 12 13.50 -15.47 48.97
N VAL A 13 12.92 -14.29 48.68
CA VAL A 13 13.29 -12.94 49.15
C VAL A 13 12.32 -11.99 48.43
N SER A 14 11.11 -11.85 48.96
CA SER A 14 10.15 -10.81 48.52
C SER A 14 9.60 -10.03 49.72
N LEU A 15 10.48 -9.74 50.69
CA LEU A 15 10.20 -8.85 51.81
C LEU A 15 11.19 -7.68 51.85
N LEU A 16 11.65 -7.23 50.69
CA LEU A 16 12.05 -5.84 50.54
C LEU A 16 10.85 -5.12 49.94
N ARG A 17 10.14 -4.40 50.82
CA ARG A 17 9.14 -3.41 50.46
C ARG A 17 9.76 -2.49 49.41
N PHE A 18 9.40 -2.68 48.14
CA PHE A 18 9.49 -1.60 47.18
C PHE A 18 8.48 -0.56 47.65
N GLY A 19 8.99 0.50 48.30
CA GLY A 19 8.24 1.72 48.48
C GLY A 19 7.77 2.16 47.09
N ARG A 20 6.47 2.06 46.86
CA ARG A 20 5.84 2.57 45.65
C ARG A 20 5.98 4.10 45.75
N CYS A 21 7.04 4.67 45.17
CA CYS A 21 7.14 6.12 44.98
C CYS A 21 6.03 6.49 44.00
N TYR A 22 4.87 6.84 44.54
CA TYR A 22 3.89 7.61 43.80
C TYR A 22 4.53 8.98 43.65
N SER A 23 5.04 9.31 42.46
CA SER A 23 5.48 10.67 42.17
C SER A 23 4.27 11.57 42.40
N GLU A 24 4.44 12.56 43.28
CA GLU A 24 3.47 13.63 43.48
C GLU A 24 3.05 14.17 42.11
N ILE A 25 1.75 14.40 41.90
CA ILE A 25 1.25 14.98 40.65
C ILE A 25 2.03 16.29 40.43
N PRO A 26 2.86 16.39 39.38
CA PRO A 26 3.73 17.55 39.24
C PRO A 26 2.86 18.80 39.09
N ASP A 27 3.21 19.84 39.84
CA ASP A 27 2.64 21.18 39.74
C ASP A 27 2.58 21.60 38.27
N ARG A 28 1.37 21.66 37.70
CA ARG A 28 1.15 21.93 36.26
C ARG A 28 1.55 23.34 35.85
N GLU A 29 1.78 24.22 36.81
CA GLU A 29 2.13 25.62 36.58
C GLU A 29 3.63 25.82 36.32
N LYS A 30 4.47 24.78 36.54
CA LYS A 30 5.92 24.87 36.36
C LYS A 30 6.44 23.81 35.39
N PRO A 31 7.49 24.12 34.61
CA PRO A 31 8.09 23.16 33.69
C PRO A 31 8.73 22.01 34.48
N VAL A 32 8.37 20.78 34.12
CA VAL A 32 8.93 19.56 34.70
C VAL A 32 10.40 19.44 34.28
N LYS A 33 11.30 19.32 35.27
CA LYS A 33 12.72 19.09 35.01
C LYS A 33 12.92 17.68 34.49
N PHE A 34 13.62 17.55 33.35
CA PHE A 34 13.89 16.26 32.72
C PHE A 34 14.62 15.30 33.66
N THR A 35 15.67 15.77 34.35
CA THR A 35 16.52 14.94 35.22
C THR A 35 15.79 14.28 36.40
N THR A 36 14.65 14.83 36.80
CA THR A 36 13.84 14.32 37.91
C THR A 36 12.58 13.58 37.45
N SER A 37 12.33 13.51 36.14
CA SER A 37 11.12 12.89 35.61
C SER A 37 11.36 11.44 35.18
N GLU A 38 10.27 10.67 35.12
CA GLU A 38 10.28 9.29 34.61
C GLU A 38 10.78 9.19 33.15
N ALA A 39 10.85 10.31 32.42
CA ALA A 39 11.41 10.36 31.08
C ALA A 39 12.92 10.05 31.04
N VAL A 40 13.66 10.20 32.15
CA VAL A 40 15.08 9.81 32.23
C VAL A 40 15.26 8.30 32.12
N ASN A 41 14.32 7.52 32.65
CA ASN A 41 14.34 6.07 32.57
C ASN A 41 13.91 5.56 31.17
N TRP A 42 13.44 6.45 30.29
CA TRP A 42 12.99 6.10 28.95
C TRP A 42 14.17 5.81 28.02
N ARG A 43 14.36 4.54 27.67
CA ARG A 43 15.39 4.14 26.70
C ARG A 43 14.97 4.53 25.28
N ALA A 44 15.90 5.05 24.49
CA ALA A 44 15.67 5.39 23.08
C ALA A 44 15.16 4.21 22.23
N ALA A 45 15.44 2.97 22.64
CA ALA A 45 14.90 1.77 22.03
C ALA A 45 13.36 1.71 22.07
N PHE A 46 12.73 2.18 23.17
CA PHE A 46 11.27 2.15 23.35
C PHE A 46 10.55 3.11 22.40
N SER A 47 11.16 4.25 22.04
CA SER A 47 10.60 5.15 21.02
C SER A 47 10.73 4.60 19.60
N ARG A 48 11.83 3.86 19.33
CA ARG A 48 12.13 3.36 17.97
C ARG A 48 11.41 2.07 17.62
N GLN A 49 11.22 1.18 18.58
CA GLN A 49 10.69 -0.17 18.33
C GLN A 49 9.18 -0.25 18.57
N GLY A 50 8.53 0.83 19.00
CA GLY A 50 7.18 0.76 19.55
C GLY A 50 7.17 -0.08 20.82
N ASN A 51 6.03 -0.17 21.48
CA ASN A 51 5.90 -0.91 22.72
C ASN A 51 6.06 -2.42 22.43
N ILE A 52 7.29 -2.98 22.50
CA ILE A 52 7.52 -4.44 22.62
C ILE A 52 7.17 -4.91 24.05
N TYR A 53 6.35 -4.16 24.78
CA TYR A 53 5.84 -4.63 26.05
C TYR A 53 4.70 -5.59 25.74
N ASP A 54 5.04 -6.89 25.79
CA ASP A 54 4.35 -8.04 26.41
C ASP A 54 2.84 -8.26 26.24
N ASP A 55 2.08 -7.32 25.68
CA ASP A 55 0.61 -7.33 25.67
C ASP A 55 0.04 -7.57 24.25
N THR A 56 0.91 -7.69 23.25
CA THR A 56 0.50 -8.10 21.90
C THR A 56 0.64 -9.62 21.78
N PRO A 57 -0.46 -10.35 21.61
CA PRO A 57 -0.39 -11.79 21.41
C PRO A 57 0.30 -12.10 20.08
N ASP A 58 1.21 -13.09 20.08
CA ASP A 58 1.92 -13.57 18.88
C ASP A 58 0.98 -13.99 17.74
N ALA A 59 -0.29 -14.29 18.06
CA ALA A 59 -1.33 -14.64 17.11
C ALA A 59 -1.86 -13.45 16.30
N GLN A 60 -1.70 -12.21 16.78
CA GLN A 60 -2.22 -11.00 16.15
C GLN A 60 -1.83 -10.85 14.66
N PRO A 61 -0.55 -10.96 14.25
CA PRO A 61 -0.17 -10.83 12.85
C PRO A 61 -0.81 -11.91 11.96
N TYR A 62 -0.98 -13.13 12.47
CA TYR A 62 -1.60 -14.22 11.73
C TYR A 62 -3.10 -14.00 11.54
N ILE A 63 -3.81 -13.58 12.58
CA ILE A 63 -5.25 -13.30 12.50
C ILE A 63 -5.53 -12.20 11.49
N VAL A 64 -4.77 -11.11 11.53
CA VAL A 64 -4.91 -9.98 10.59
C VAL A 64 -4.57 -10.41 9.15
N SER A 65 -3.52 -11.23 8.99
CA SER A 65 -3.14 -11.74 7.67
C SER A 65 -4.19 -12.68 7.10
N ILE A 66 -4.78 -13.54 7.92
CA ILE A 66 -5.85 -14.47 7.52
C ILE A 66 -7.12 -13.70 7.17
N SER A 67 -7.53 -12.72 8.00
CA SER A 67 -8.74 -11.93 7.72
C SER A 67 -8.60 -11.18 6.40
N THR A 68 -7.46 -10.53 6.18
CA THR A 68 -7.17 -9.81 4.94
C THR A 68 -7.03 -10.76 3.76
N GLY A 69 -6.40 -11.92 3.97
CA GLY A 69 -6.24 -12.97 2.96
C GLY A 69 -7.58 -13.52 2.47
N ILE A 70 -8.55 -13.74 3.36
CA ILE A 70 -9.91 -14.15 2.99
C ILE A 70 -10.58 -13.08 2.12
N PHE A 71 -10.44 -11.80 2.45
CA PHE A 71 -10.97 -10.73 1.61
C PHE A 71 -10.29 -10.72 0.24
N ILE A 72 -8.97 -10.86 0.17
CA ILE A 72 -8.23 -10.92 -1.11
C ILE A 72 -8.70 -12.10 -1.95
N VAL A 73 -8.81 -13.29 -1.36
CA VAL A 73 -9.31 -14.49 -2.05
C VAL A 73 -10.75 -14.28 -2.54
N TYR A 74 -11.59 -13.67 -1.72
CA TYR A 74 -12.95 -13.30 -2.12
C TYR A 74 -12.96 -12.36 -3.32
N PHE A 75 -12.12 -11.31 -3.32
CA PHE A 75 -12.08 -10.33 -4.41
C PHE A 75 -11.42 -10.87 -5.69
N LEU A 76 -10.42 -11.74 -5.59
CA LEU A 76 -9.66 -12.22 -6.74
C LEU A 76 -10.23 -13.48 -7.39
N LEU A 77 -10.81 -14.38 -6.58
CA LEU A 77 -11.21 -15.72 -7.06
C LEU A 77 -12.71 -15.98 -6.92
N TRP A 78 -13.33 -15.56 -5.82
CA TRP A 78 -14.73 -15.90 -5.56
C TRP A 78 -15.68 -14.93 -6.25
N ARG A 79 -15.37 -13.64 -6.27
CA ARG A 79 -16.19 -12.63 -6.94
C ARG A 79 -16.33 -13.02 -8.41
N GLU A 80 -17.56 -13.35 -8.82
CA GLU A 80 -17.92 -13.54 -10.23
C GLU A 80 -17.40 -12.37 -11.05
N GLU A 81 -17.05 -12.63 -12.32
CA GLU A 81 -16.53 -11.64 -13.27
C GLU A 81 -17.28 -10.33 -13.09
N SER A 82 -16.54 -9.27 -12.78
CA SER A 82 -17.17 -7.98 -12.65
C SER A 82 -17.75 -7.65 -14.02
N ASP A 83 -19.00 -7.20 -14.10
CA ASP A 83 -19.63 -6.64 -15.33
C ASP A 83 -18.71 -5.62 -16.04
N VAL A 84 -17.82 -5.01 -15.24
CA VAL A 84 -16.70 -4.17 -15.66
C VAL A 84 -15.68 -4.91 -16.54
N ASP A 85 -15.28 -6.14 -16.24
CA ASP A 85 -14.33 -6.92 -17.05
C ASP A 85 -14.94 -7.31 -18.42
N GLU A 86 -16.23 -7.65 -18.47
CA GLU A 86 -16.96 -7.89 -19.73
C GLU A 86 -17.06 -6.59 -20.55
N THR A 87 -17.37 -5.47 -19.88
CA THR A 87 -17.40 -4.13 -20.50
C THR A 87 -16.01 -3.69 -20.99
N PHE A 88 -14.96 -3.99 -20.23
CA PHE A 88 -13.57 -3.71 -20.60
C PHE A 88 -13.04 -4.69 -21.64
N ASN A 89 -13.75 -5.78 -21.91
CA ASN A 89 -13.58 -6.68 -23.06
C ASN A 89 -12.09 -6.91 -23.33
N ILE A 90 -11.41 -7.53 -22.37
CA ILE A 90 -9.93 -7.69 -22.30
C ILE A 90 -9.36 -8.29 -23.61
N THR A 91 -10.17 -9.02 -24.37
CA THR A 91 -9.84 -9.57 -25.69
C THR A 91 -9.61 -8.51 -26.77
N ARG A 92 -10.26 -7.34 -26.68
CA ARG A 92 -10.06 -6.23 -27.64
C ARG A 92 -8.93 -5.31 -27.20
N SER A 93 -8.23 -4.73 -28.17
CA SER A 93 -7.16 -3.77 -27.89
C SER A 93 -7.73 -2.49 -27.27
N ILE A 94 -6.94 -1.81 -26.43
CA ILE A 94 -7.35 -0.54 -25.79
C ILE A 94 -7.65 0.53 -26.85
N TYR A 95 -6.97 0.46 -28.00
CA TYR A 95 -7.10 1.38 -29.12
C TYR A 95 -8.47 1.29 -29.80
N ASP A 96 -9.15 0.13 -29.74
CA ASP A 96 -10.49 -0.04 -30.32
C ASP A 96 -11.60 0.56 -29.44
N ARG A 97 -11.33 0.73 -28.14
CA ARG A 97 -12.32 1.19 -27.15
C ARG A 97 -12.33 2.71 -27.01
N VAL A 98 -11.14 3.30 -26.91
CA VAL A 98 -10.99 4.74 -26.71
C VAL A 98 -10.72 5.37 -28.07
N GLU A 99 -11.74 6.03 -28.62
CA GLU A 99 -11.58 6.79 -29.85
C GLU A 99 -10.43 7.80 -29.71
N ASP A 100 -9.66 7.97 -30.78
CA ASP A 100 -8.53 8.90 -30.89
C ASP A 100 -7.28 8.61 -30.04
N LEU A 101 -7.28 7.56 -29.20
CA LEU A 101 -6.13 7.26 -28.34
C LEU A 101 -4.86 6.94 -29.14
N GLU A 102 -4.99 6.13 -30.19
CA GLU A 102 -3.85 5.73 -31.05
C GLU A 102 -3.16 6.96 -31.65
N GLU A 103 -3.94 7.95 -32.10
CA GLU A 103 -3.39 9.18 -32.69
C GLU A 103 -2.62 10.02 -31.65
N VAL A 104 -3.18 10.18 -30.44
CA VAL A 104 -2.51 10.95 -29.38
C VAL A 104 -1.18 10.31 -29.02
N GLN A 105 -1.16 8.98 -28.88
CA GLN A 105 0.07 8.24 -28.57
C GLN A 105 1.10 8.37 -29.69
N LEU A 106 0.69 8.23 -30.95
CA LEU A 106 1.58 8.40 -32.11
C LEU A 106 2.13 9.83 -32.21
N LYS A 107 1.33 10.87 -31.89
CA LYS A 107 1.81 12.27 -31.85
C LYS A 107 2.88 12.47 -30.78
N VAL A 108 2.68 11.92 -29.59
CA VAL A 108 3.67 11.97 -28.50
C VAL A 108 4.94 11.22 -28.91
N GLN A 109 4.79 10.01 -29.46
CA GLN A 109 5.90 9.19 -29.92
C GLN A 109 6.69 9.89 -31.04
N ARG A 110 6.00 10.52 -31.99
CA ARG A 110 6.62 11.31 -33.07
C ARG A 110 7.49 12.42 -32.50
N LYS A 111 6.97 13.20 -31.55
CA LYS A 111 7.70 14.28 -30.89
C LYS A 111 8.96 13.75 -30.20
N GLU A 112 8.85 12.64 -29.48
CA GLU A 112 9.99 11.99 -28.83
C GLU A 112 11.02 11.45 -29.83
N CYS A 113 10.59 10.82 -30.92
CA CYS A 113 11.48 10.33 -31.97
C CYS A 113 12.25 11.46 -32.65
N LEU A 114 11.59 12.57 -32.94
CA LEU A 114 12.23 13.79 -33.47
C LEU A 114 13.28 14.35 -32.50
N ASN A 115 12.94 14.44 -31.22
CA ASN A 115 13.88 14.91 -30.18
C ASN A 115 15.12 14.01 -30.08
N ARG A 116 14.96 12.71 -30.37
CA ARG A 116 16.04 11.71 -30.35
C ARG A 116 16.74 11.53 -31.70
N GLY A 117 16.34 12.28 -32.73
CA GLY A 117 16.88 12.17 -34.10
C GLY A 117 16.59 10.82 -34.77
N LYS A 118 15.53 10.12 -34.36
CA LYS A 118 15.11 8.83 -34.94
C LYS A 118 14.18 9.04 -36.13
N ASP A 119 14.14 8.04 -37.01
CA ASP A 119 13.22 8.02 -38.14
C ASP A 119 11.75 8.00 -37.68
N VAL A 120 10.92 8.77 -38.36
CA VAL A 120 9.49 8.98 -38.05
C VAL A 120 8.57 8.62 -39.23
N ARG A 121 9.12 8.11 -40.34
CA ARG A 121 8.35 7.78 -41.56
C ARG A 121 7.15 6.87 -41.30
N GLU A 122 7.34 5.81 -40.50
CA GLU A 122 6.29 4.85 -40.17
C GLU A 122 5.15 5.50 -39.37
N ILE A 123 5.51 6.33 -38.38
CA ILE A 123 4.55 7.05 -37.53
C ILE A 123 3.72 8.03 -38.39
N ASP A 124 4.36 8.73 -39.32
CA ASP A 124 3.70 9.68 -40.22
C ASP A 124 2.74 9.00 -41.20
N ILE A 125 3.10 7.81 -41.71
CA ILE A 125 2.22 7.00 -42.57
C ILE A 125 0.97 6.61 -41.77
N ARG A 126 1.15 6.08 -40.55
CA ARG A 126 0.03 5.64 -39.73
C ARG A 126 -0.90 6.78 -39.31
N LEU A 127 -0.35 7.94 -38.96
CA LEU A 127 -1.15 9.14 -38.65
C LEU A 127 -2.04 9.55 -39.83
N ARG A 128 -1.49 9.49 -41.05
CA ARG A 128 -2.23 9.82 -42.28
C ARG A 128 -3.34 8.82 -42.56
N GLU A 129 -3.14 7.54 -42.27
CA GLU A 129 -4.20 6.52 -42.37
C GLU A 129 -5.36 6.84 -41.43
N LEU A 130 -5.06 7.16 -40.17
CA LEU A 130 -6.07 7.52 -39.17
C LEU A 130 -6.86 8.78 -39.56
N GLU A 131 -6.18 9.81 -40.09
CA GLU A 131 -6.84 11.01 -40.60
C GLU A 131 -7.81 10.71 -41.75
N ARG A 132 -7.42 9.84 -42.69
CA ARG A 132 -8.30 9.41 -43.80
C ARG A 132 -9.54 8.71 -43.29
N VAL A 133 -9.38 7.81 -42.31
CA VAL A 133 -10.50 7.09 -41.69
C VAL A 133 -11.44 8.07 -40.97
N ARG A 134 -10.91 9.05 -40.24
CA ARG A 134 -11.72 10.08 -39.57
C ARG A 134 -12.53 10.92 -40.55
N LEU A 135 -11.92 11.36 -41.66
CA LEU A 135 -12.61 12.13 -42.69
C LEU A 135 -13.74 11.33 -43.33
N ALA A 136 -13.51 10.04 -43.60
CA ALA A 136 -14.54 9.14 -44.12
C ALA A 136 -15.72 8.97 -43.15
N LYS A 137 -15.45 8.78 -41.85
CA LYS A 137 -16.49 8.72 -40.80
C LYS A 137 -17.29 10.02 -40.76
N THR A 138 -16.61 11.17 -40.75
CA THR A 138 -17.25 12.50 -40.67
C THR A 138 -18.15 12.77 -41.88
N GLY A 139 -17.71 12.37 -43.07
CA GLY A 139 -18.52 12.51 -44.29
C GLY A 139 -19.79 11.66 -44.29
N GLN A 140 -19.77 10.47 -43.67
CA GLN A 140 -20.96 9.61 -43.54
C GLN A 140 -21.95 10.15 -42.51
N SER A 141 -21.47 10.75 -41.41
CA SER A 141 -22.32 11.37 -40.38
C SER A 141 -23.07 12.61 -40.86
N GLN A 142 -22.61 13.28 -41.92
CA GLN A 142 -23.28 14.47 -42.49
C GLN A 142 -24.37 14.10 -43.53
N SER A 143 -24.42 12.84 -43.96
CA SER A 143 -25.37 12.33 -44.96
C SER A 143 -26.54 11.54 -44.36
N GLN A 144 -26.61 11.42 -43.03
CA GLN A 144 -27.72 10.82 -42.28
C GLN A 144 -28.56 11.88 -41.58
#